data_AF-A0A654M301-F1
#
_entry.id   AF-A0A654M301-F1
#
_cell.length_a   1.000
_cell.length_b   1.000
_cell.length_c   1.000
_cell.angle_alpha   90.00
_cell.angle_beta   90.00
_cell.angle_gamma   90.00
#
_symmetry.space_group_name_H-M   'P 1'
#
loop_
_entity.id
_entity.type
_entity.pdbx_description
1 polymer ?
#
loop_
_entity_poly.entity_id
_entity_poly.type
_entity_poly.pdbx_seq_one_letter_code
_entity_poly.pdbx_strand_id
1 'polypeptide(L)'
;MLSKSQEDQIIQSYLQGYSRDEIAAMLGVAGGSVSNIILKWKKRIKIPDVEEIRQFMKTLRKSNLTLNQCSEGFRMSQLMNKFSTGRDDNIIDFDKNSFTIFVKELYNACKKNQILPSRLMTWFRDLAEFSYEYHVKSVSKGNSEIPRSDNLYYSESNRSIPLATTISSLIEEMKNEVQDCKEKKTKLVEEIDSNLIILDNLHKEISNLKQDKIHFLSIYSTFSMVDKNLKENCNIDLKTEVESFANLVNSFKEKGYDIRSIFDEYSRSAGLKWEITQKQSQIQSQQQSIIELQNDINHYESLLNTGKKNWDIFFELEKMKFGIKGLKQLWLTITEIATSNNREYATAIDAFIKDVEDNYHDKLRFEDKVMEKRKELDMINIQLKSNRHNLLLDPIIGSCLLSLFRNGITEQDIVELVQLFQNSLQENKLRIKDTSQGEKTVTDSYEFLQGNGGWKALVNELKKYDGIKEAVRHETMILKKLKAENSMIMRESKNLSELCQTTYHLISILDNYCSYFKGYFDQCQNKNTFNITLNNVLIPLIILANHHYSDNSQNKKENGSQDQNDMSEDNNKENDV
;
A
#
# COMPACT_ATOMS: atom_id res chain seq x y z
N MET A 1 25.65 -23.58 49.99
CA MET A 1 24.78 -22.43 49.63
C MET A 1 25.67 -21.41 48.93
N LEU A 2 25.28 -20.92 47.76
CA LEU A 2 26.02 -19.87 47.06
C LEU A 2 25.88 -18.54 47.82
N SER A 3 26.90 -17.70 47.79
CA SER A 3 26.83 -16.37 48.41
C SER A 3 25.88 -15.47 47.63
N LYS A 4 25.22 -14.51 48.30
CA LYS A 4 24.30 -13.55 47.66
C LYS A 4 24.98 -12.78 46.51
N SER A 5 26.28 -12.50 46.66
CA SER A 5 27.12 -11.89 45.62
C SER A 5 27.27 -12.76 44.37
N GLN A 6 27.31 -14.09 44.51
CA GLN A 6 27.39 -15.01 43.37
C GLN A 6 26.05 -15.17 42.66
N GLU A 7 24.93 -15.12 43.39
CA GLU A 7 23.59 -15.11 42.78
C GLU A 7 23.41 -13.86 41.89
N ASP A 8 23.83 -12.69 42.38
CA ASP A 8 23.74 -11.44 41.63
C ASP A 8 24.64 -11.43 40.38
N GLN A 9 25.83 -12.02 40.45
CA GLN A 9 26.72 -12.22 39.28
C GLN A 9 26.10 -13.16 38.23
N ILE A 10 25.45 -14.25 38.65
CA ILE A 10 24.73 -15.15 37.75
C ILE A 10 23.62 -14.40 37.01
N ILE A 11 22.86 -13.56 37.71
CA ILE A 11 21.79 -12.74 37.12
C ILE A 11 22.34 -11.69 36.16
N GLN A 12 23.44 -11.02 36.53
CA GLN A 12 24.07 -10.03 35.68
C GLN A 12 24.59 -10.64 34.37
N SER A 13 25.32 -11.76 34.45
CA SER A 13 25.81 -12.48 33.27
C SER A 13 24.65 -13.04 32.43
N TYR A 14 23.55 -13.45 33.07
CA TYR A 14 22.34 -13.85 32.36
C TYR A 14 21.74 -12.72 31.53
N LEU A 15 21.61 -11.52 32.13
CA LEU A 15 21.10 -10.31 31.48
C LEU A 15 22.03 -9.80 30.37
N GLN A 16 23.33 -9.98 30.52
CA GLN A 16 24.32 -9.69 29.48
C GLN A 16 24.30 -10.67 28.29
N GLY A 17 23.41 -11.67 28.32
CA GLY A 17 23.17 -12.57 27.20
C GLY A 17 24.05 -13.82 27.19
N TYR A 18 24.83 -14.10 28.25
CA TYR A 18 25.61 -15.33 28.34
C TYR A 18 24.70 -16.57 28.41
N SER A 19 25.18 -17.66 27.81
CA SER A 19 24.52 -18.96 27.87
C SER A 19 24.62 -19.55 29.28
N ARG A 20 23.72 -20.46 29.63
CA ARG A 20 23.77 -21.14 30.93
C ARG A 20 25.13 -21.80 31.16
N ASP A 21 25.65 -22.46 30.12
CA ASP A 21 26.88 -23.23 30.20
C ASP A 21 28.11 -22.32 30.24
N GLU A 22 28.07 -21.16 29.57
CA GLU A 22 29.09 -20.11 29.69
C GLU A 22 29.14 -19.53 31.11
N ILE A 23 27.98 -19.27 31.72
CA ILE A 23 27.89 -18.73 33.09
C ILE A 23 28.39 -19.77 34.10
N ALA A 24 28.00 -21.04 33.92
CA ALA A 24 28.45 -22.17 34.72
C ALA A 24 29.98 -22.30 34.68
N ALA A 25 30.57 -22.24 33.48
CA ALA A 25 32.02 -22.28 33.30
C ALA A 25 32.73 -21.05 33.89
N MET A 26 32.20 -19.84 33.67
CA MET A 26 32.80 -18.58 34.13
C MET A 26 32.82 -18.46 35.65
N LEU A 27 31.78 -18.93 36.33
CA LEU A 27 31.64 -18.79 37.78
C LEU A 27 31.98 -20.07 38.56
N GLY A 28 32.36 -21.15 37.87
CA GLY A 28 32.68 -22.44 38.48
C GLY A 28 31.49 -23.10 39.19
N VAL A 29 30.28 -22.91 38.67
CA VAL A 29 29.02 -23.38 39.28
C VAL A 29 28.37 -24.44 38.40
N ALA A 30 27.73 -25.45 39.00
CA ALA A 30 26.96 -26.44 38.25
C ALA A 30 25.83 -25.78 37.45
N GLY A 31 25.65 -26.17 36.18
CA GLY A 31 24.62 -25.60 35.29
C GLY A 31 23.19 -25.70 35.83
N GLY A 32 22.89 -26.76 36.60
CA GLY A 32 21.60 -26.90 37.30
C GLY A 32 21.35 -25.81 38.34
N SER A 33 22.40 -25.36 39.05
CA SER A 33 22.30 -24.27 40.04
C SER A 33 22.08 -22.92 39.36
N VAL A 34 22.75 -22.67 38.23
CA VAL A 34 22.55 -21.46 37.40
C VAL A 34 21.10 -21.37 36.93
N SER A 35 20.54 -22.46 36.39
CA SER A 35 19.13 -22.52 35.97
C SER A 35 18.16 -22.25 37.12
N ASN A 36 18.38 -22.85 38.29
CA ASN A 36 17.50 -22.66 39.44
C ASN A 36 17.52 -21.22 39.97
N ILE A 37 18.69 -20.57 39.99
CA ILE A 37 18.83 -19.17 40.41
C ILE A 37 18.11 -18.24 39.42
N ILE A 38 18.30 -18.42 38.12
CA ILE A 38 17.62 -17.64 37.08
C ILE A 38 16.10 -17.83 37.18
N LEU A 39 15.61 -19.06 37.33
CA LEU A 39 14.17 -19.34 37.46
C LEU A 39 13.57 -18.69 38.70
N LYS A 40 14.27 -18.78 39.84
CA LYS A 40 13.85 -18.14 41.10
C LYS A 40 13.82 -16.62 40.97
N TRP A 41 14.83 -16.04 40.31
CA TRP A 41 14.90 -14.60 40.04
C TRP A 41 13.79 -14.13 39.10
N LYS A 42 13.55 -14.83 37.98
CA LYS A 42 12.45 -14.54 37.05
C LYS A 42 11.08 -14.56 37.73
N LYS A 43 10.82 -15.57 38.56
CA LYS A 43 9.58 -15.67 39.35
C LYS A 43 9.43 -14.49 40.33
N ARG A 44 10.53 -13.94 40.84
CA ARG A 44 10.53 -12.80 41.78
C ARG A 44 10.22 -11.47 41.10
N ILE A 45 10.78 -11.20 39.92
CA ILE A 45 10.65 -9.90 39.24
C ILE A 45 9.32 -9.73 38.50
N LYS A 46 8.68 -10.82 38.03
CA LYS A 46 7.40 -10.79 37.28
C LYS A 46 7.37 -9.80 36.09
N ILE A 47 8.53 -9.45 35.52
CA ILE A 47 8.62 -8.60 34.34
C ILE A 47 8.50 -9.51 33.10
N PRO A 48 7.51 -9.30 32.22
CA PRO A 48 7.28 -10.16 31.05
C PRO A 48 8.41 -10.11 30.02
N ASP A 49 9.08 -8.96 29.90
CA ASP A 49 9.98 -8.68 28.77
C ASP A 49 11.45 -9.06 29.04
N VAL A 50 11.74 -9.79 30.11
CA VAL A 50 13.12 -10.14 30.52
C VAL A 50 13.83 -11.00 29.48
N GLU A 51 13.09 -11.88 28.80
CA GLU A 51 13.66 -12.66 27.69
C GLU A 51 13.91 -11.81 26.45
N GLU A 52 13.09 -10.80 26.19
CA GLU A 52 13.30 -9.86 25.08
C GLU A 52 14.55 -9.04 25.31
N ILE A 53 14.74 -8.52 26.53
CA ILE A 53 15.96 -7.80 26.94
C ILE A 53 17.18 -8.72 26.77
N ARG A 54 17.08 -9.99 27.18
CA ARG A 54 18.17 -10.95 27.01
C ARG A 54 18.45 -11.25 25.54
N GLN A 55 17.42 -11.40 24.72
CA GLN A 55 17.55 -11.67 23.28
C GLN A 55 18.18 -10.47 22.56
N PHE A 56 17.81 -9.26 22.95
CA PHE A 56 18.45 -8.02 22.51
C PHE A 56 19.93 -7.99 22.90
N MET A 57 20.27 -8.27 24.16
CA MET A 57 21.66 -8.32 24.64
C MET A 57 22.49 -9.41 23.95
N LYS A 58 21.89 -10.58 23.65
CA LYS A 58 22.52 -11.62 22.81
C LYS A 58 22.83 -11.12 21.40
N THR A 59 21.90 -10.38 20.80
CA THR A 59 22.07 -9.81 19.47
C THR A 59 23.20 -8.77 19.47
N LEU A 60 23.22 -7.87 20.46
CA LEU A 60 24.31 -6.89 20.62
C LEU A 60 25.68 -7.57 20.76
N ARG A 61 25.78 -8.61 21.59
CA ARG A 61 27.03 -9.37 21.78
C ARG A 61 27.46 -10.07 20.50
N LYS A 62 26.55 -10.68 19.73
CA LYS A 62 26.86 -11.29 18.42
C LYS A 62 27.35 -10.25 17.40
N SER A 63 26.86 -9.03 17.49
CA SER A 63 27.26 -7.91 16.62
C SER A 63 28.50 -7.16 17.11
N ASN A 64 29.15 -7.60 18.21
CA ASN A 64 30.26 -6.89 18.86
C ASN A 64 29.94 -5.42 19.22
N LEU A 65 28.68 -5.12 19.54
CA LEU A 65 28.23 -3.78 19.93
C LEU A 65 28.01 -3.70 21.44
N THR A 66 28.43 -2.59 22.03
CA THR A 66 28.08 -2.26 23.42
C THR A 66 26.70 -1.59 23.50
N LEU A 67 26.05 -1.68 24.66
CA LEU A 67 24.77 -1.01 24.90
C LEU A 67 24.86 0.51 24.69
N ASN A 68 25.98 1.11 25.09
CA ASN A 68 26.25 2.53 24.89
C ASN A 68 26.29 2.88 23.40
N GLN A 69 27.04 2.12 22.59
CA GLN A 69 27.10 2.32 21.14
C GLN A 69 25.74 2.12 20.46
N CYS A 70 24.95 1.15 20.91
CA CYS A 70 23.60 0.96 20.40
C CYS A 70 22.69 2.15 20.75
N SER A 71 22.79 2.67 21.98
CA SER A 71 22.02 3.83 22.42
C SER A 71 22.40 5.10 21.65
N GLU A 72 23.69 5.27 21.31
CA GLU A 72 24.18 6.36 20.47
C GLU A 72 23.66 6.23 19.03
N GLY A 73 23.73 5.03 18.45
CA GLY A 73 23.17 4.74 17.13
C GLY A 73 21.66 4.97 17.05
N PHE A 74 20.92 4.60 18.10
CA PHE A 74 19.48 4.85 18.20
C PHE A 74 19.17 6.34 18.29
N ARG A 75 19.90 7.09 19.12
CA ARG A 75 19.77 8.57 19.20
C ARG A 75 20.06 9.23 17.86
N MET A 76 21.07 8.76 17.13
CA MET A 76 21.37 9.24 15.78
C MET A 76 20.20 8.98 14.82
N SER A 77 19.65 7.76 14.82
CA SER A 77 18.49 7.41 13.99
C SER A 77 17.28 8.30 14.30
N GLN A 78 17.00 8.58 15.58
CA GLN A 78 15.93 9.50 15.96
C GLN A 78 16.17 10.95 15.52
N LEU A 79 17.41 11.45 15.65
CA LEU A 79 17.76 12.79 15.18
C LEU A 79 17.59 12.90 13.66
N MET A 80 18.04 11.90 12.90
CA MET A 80 17.88 11.87 11.45
C MET A 80 16.41 11.85 11.03
N ASN A 81 15.56 11.06 11.68
CA ASN A 81 14.11 11.05 11.40
C ASN A 81 13.43 12.41 11.69
N LYS A 82 13.93 13.17 12.65
CA LYS A 82 13.41 14.54 12.94
C LYS A 82 13.75 15.54 11.84
N PHE A 83 14.87 15.37 11.13
CA PHE A 83 15.19 16.22 9.98
C PHE A 83 14.33 15.90 8.75
N SER A 84 13.83 14.66 8.64
CA SER A 84 12.99 14.22 7.52
C SER A 84 11.51 14.60 7.65
N THR A 85 11.07 14.98 8.85
CA THR A 85 9.67 15.35 9.15
C THR A 85 9.45 16.86 9.08
N GLY A 86 9.94 17.46 7.98
CA GLY A 86 9.49 18.79 7.55
C GLY A 86 8.01 18.72 7.18
N ARG A 87 7.23 19.70 7.64
CA ARG A 87 5.76 19.71 7.68
C ARG A 87 5.09 19.99 6.31
N ASP A 88 5.65 19.47 5.23
CA ASP A 88 5.08 19.50 3.89
C ASP A 88 4.72 18.07 3.46
N ASP A 89 3.59 17.90 2.77
CA ASP A 89 2.92 16.63 2.43
C ASP A 89 3.74 15.64 1.56
N ASN A 90 5.04 15.85 1.40
CA ASN A 90 6.00 14.89 0.88
C ASN A 90 6.70 14.19 2.04
N ILE A 91 5.99 13.26 2.68
CA ILE A 91 6.60 12.32 3.63
C ILE A 91 7.66 11.53 2.84
N ILE A 92 8.94 11.88 3.01
CA ILE A 92 10.02 10.94 2.73
C ILE A 92 9.90 9.91 3.84
N ASP A 93 9.05 8.91 3.60
CA ASP A 93 9.03 7.70 4.41
C ASP A 93 10.39 7.08 4.18
N PHE A 94 11.29 7.22 5.16
CA PHE A 94 12.54 6.50 5.15
C PHE A 94 12.17 5.03 5.30
N ASP A 95 11.88 4.37 4.17
CA ASP A 95 11.82 2.93 4.16
C ASP A 95 13.16 2.42 4.71
N LYS A 96 13.13 1.30 5.44
CA LYS A 96 14.33 0.78 6.12
C LYS A 96 15.51 0.62 5.15
N ASN A 97 15.24 0.46 3.85
CA ASN A 97 16.25 0.33 2.81
C ASN A 97 16.92 1.67 2.48
N SER A 98 16.16 2.76 2.33
CA SER A 98 16.65 4.11 2.03
C SER A 98 17.47 4.66 3.19
N PHE A 99 17.07 4.37 4.43
CA PHE A 99 17.87 4.73 5.60
C PHE A 99 19.21 3.98 5.62
N THR A 100 19.17 2.68 5.31
CA THR A 100 20.38 1.85 5.25
C THR A 100 21.31 2.31 4.13
N ILE A 101 20.77 2.68 2.98
CA ILE A 101 21.53 3.24 1.83
C ILE A 101 22.18 4.56 2.25
N PHE A 102 21.41 5.49 2.82
CA PHE A 102 21.92 6.79 3.27
C PHE A 102 23.03 6.63 4.32
N VAL A 103 22.82 5.82 5.36
CA VAL A 103 23.83 5.59 6.41
C VAL A 103 25.08 4.93 5.82
N LYS A 104 24.94 4.05 4.83
CA LYS A 104 26.07 3.40 4.14
C LYS A 104 26.86 4.40 3.28
N GLU A 105 26.17 5.27 2.54
CA GLU A 105 26.80 6.34 1.77
C GLU A 105 27.51 7.33 2.68
N LEU A 106 26.87 7.74 3.77
CA LEU A 106 27.44 8.62 4.79
C LEU A 106 28.68 8.01 5.43
N TYR A 107 28.62 6.72 5.78
CA TYR A 107 29.77 5.99 6.32
C TYR A 107 30.92 5.91 5.30
N ASN A 108 30.62 5.61 4.04
CA ASN A 108 31.62 5.55 2.97
C ASN A 108 32.27 6.91 2.73
N ALA A 109 31.48 8.00 2.75
CA ALA A 109 31.98 9.36 2.64
C ALA A 109 32.85 9.74 3.84
N CYS A 110 32.44 9.37 5.06
CA CYS A 110 33.25 9.59 6.27
C CYS A 110 34.57 8.81 6.20
N LYS A 111 34.53 7.56 5.77
CA LYS A 111 35.72 6.71 5.60
C LYS A 111 36.67 7.28 4.55
N LYS A 112 36.14 7.74 3.41
CA LYS A 112 36.91 8.40 2.34
C LYS A 112 37.60 9.67 2.84
N ASN A 113 36.91 10.44 3.68
CA ASN A 113 37.39 11.73 4.20
C ASN A 113 38.07 11.64 5.58
N GLN A 114 38.31 10.43 6.10
CA GLN A 114 38.91 10.18 7.43
C GLN A 114 38.18 10.89 8.60
N ILE A 115 36.86 11.04 8.48
CA ILE A 115 36.02 11.67 9.51
C ILE A 115 35.64 10.60 10.55
N LEU A 116 35.99 10.85 11.81
CA LEU A 116 35.57 9.99 12.91
C LEU A 116 34.04 10.07 13.11
N PRO A 117 33.35 8.93 13.31
CA PRO A 117 31.90 8.91 13.58
C PRO A 117 31.48 9.79 14.78
N SER A 118 32.35 9.98 15.77
CA SER A 118 32.08 10.86 16.91
C SER A 118 31.99 12.33 16.52
N ARG A 119 32.75 12.80 15.52
CA ARG A 119 32.65 14.18 15.01
C ARG A 119 31.37 14.42 14.24
N LEU A 120 30.90 13.41 13.51
CA LEU A 120 29.64 13.43 12.80
C LEU A 120 28.46 13.68 13.77
N MET A 121 28.48 13.03 14.94
CA MET A 121 27.47 13.25 15.99
C MET A 121 27.44 14.70 16.51
N THR A 122 28.61 15.32 16.62
CA THR A 122 28.71 16.74 17.00
C THR A 122 28.12 17.61 15.91
N TRP A 123 28.47 17.38 14.64
CA TRP A 123 27.93 18.17 13.52
C TRP A 123 26.41 18.04 13.36
N PHE A 124 25.85 16.83 13.49
CA PHE A 124 24.38 16.67 13.45
C PHE A 124 23.69 17.40 14.61
N ARG A 125 24.33 17.43 15.78
CA ARG A 125 23.81 18.17 16.94
C ARG A 125 23.89 19.67 16.70
N ASP A 126 25.03 20.17 16.25
CA ASP A 126 25.23 21.59 15.94
C ASP A 126 24.25 22.06 14.86
N LEU A 127 23.98 21.21 13.86
CA LEU A 127 23.05 21.49 12.76
C LEU A 127 21.58 21.42 13.24
N ALA A 128 21.25 20.53 14.18
CA ALA A 128 19.93 20.46 14.81
C ALA A 128 19.68 21.64 15.75
N GLU A 129 20.71 22.07 16.48
CA GLU A 129 20.67 23.23 17.36
C GLU A 129 20.56 24.52 16.53
N PHE A 130 21.30 24.61 15.43
CA PHE A 130 21.19 25.70 14.47
C PHE A 130 19.80 25.76 13.81
N SER A 131 19.23 24.62 13.40
CA SER A 131 17.89 24.58 12.79
C SER A 131 16.82 24.98 13.81
N TYR A 132 16.97 24.56 15.07
CA TYR A 132 16.08 24.96 16.16
C TYR A 132 16.21 26.47 16.47
N GLU A 133 17.43 27.00 16.60
CA GLU A 133 17.65 28.44 16.79
C GLU A 133 17.10 29.28 15.64
N TYR A 134 17.27 28.82 14.40
CA TYR A 134 16.75 29.50 13.22
C TYR A 134 15.22 29.49 13.19
N HIS A 135 14.58 28.36 13.54
CA HIS A 135 13.12 28.27 13.65
C HIS A 135 12.56 29.12 14.80
N VAL A 136 13.21 29.13 15.96
CA VAL A 136 12.81 29.99 17.09
C VAL A 136 12.97 31.47 16.73
N LYS A 137 14.06 31.87 16.05
CA LYS A 137 14.29 33.26 15.60
C LYS A 137 13.39 33.70 14.43
N SER A 138 12.96 32.79 13.57
CA SER A 138 12.06 33.11 12.44
C SER A 138 10.59 33.16 12.86
N VAL A 139 10.15 32.39 13.86
CA VAL A 139 8.80 32.45 14.42
C VAL A 139 8.65 33.60 15.44
N SER A 140 9.72 34.00 16.12
CA SER A 140 9.71 35.11 17.09
C SER A 140 9.82 36.53 16.49
N LYS A 141 9.89 36.68 15.17
CA LYS A 141 9.67 37.99 14.52
C LYS A 141 8.20 38.40 14.40
N GLY A 142 7.28 37.55 14.85
CA GLY A 142 5.84 37.80 14.80
C GLY A 142 5.18 38.25 16.09
N ASN A 143 5.83 38.21 17.26
CA ASN A 143 5.28 38.75 18.51
C ASN A 143 6.41 39.10 19.48
N SER A 144 6.50 40.39 19.82
CA SER A 144 7.27 40.89 20.94
C SER A 144 6.76 40.28 22.24
N GLU A 145 7.63 39.60 22.99
CA GLU A 145 7.82 39.80 24.43
C GLU A 145 8.95 38.90 24.97
N ILE A 146 9.72 39.50 25.87
CA ILE A 146 10.94 39.00 26.51
C ILE A 146 10.62 37.81 27.43
N PRO A 147 11.55 36.85 27.58
CA PRO A 147 11.77 36.23 28.89
C PRO A 147 13.27 36.25 29.25
N ARG A 148 13.70 37.06 30.22
CA ARG A 148 13.83 36.71 31.64
C ARG A 148 14.37 35.30 31.86
N SER A 149 15.69 35.24 32.02
CA SER A 149 16.42 34.21 32.74
C SER A 149 15.94 34.15 34.18
N ASP A 150 15.66 32.96 34.70
CA ASP A 150 15.99 32.54 36.06
C ASP A 150 15.52 31.09 36.28
N ASN A 151 16.44 30.22 36.68
CA ASN A 151 16.27 29.22 37.73
C ASN A 151 17.49 28.29 37.79
N LEU A 152 18.43 28.59 38.69
CA LEU A 152 19.36 27.61 39.23
C LEU A 152 19.11 27.49 40.73
N TYR A 153 18.58 26.33 41.14
CA TYR A 153 18.32 25.94 42.53
C TYR A 153 19.65 25.74 43.28
N TYR A 154 19.85 26.44 44.40
CA TYR A 154 20.76 26.03 45.48
C TYR A 154 19.94 25.82 46.75
N SER A 155 20.08 24.63 47.34
CA SER A 155 19.44 24.21 48.58
C SER A 155 20.16 24.80 49.80
N GLU A 156 19.42 25.55 50.61
CA GLU A 156 19.78 25.97 51.96
C GLU A 156 19.99 24.75 52.88
N SER A 157 21.11 24.75 53.62
CA SER A 157 21.25 23.94 54.83
C SER A 157 21.51 24.88 56.01
N ASN A 158 20.52 24.96 56.88
CA ASN A 158 20.58 25.58 58.20
C ASN A 158 21.78 25.05 58.99
N ARG A 159 22.67 25.93 59.45
CA ARG A 159 23.60 25.66 60.54
C ARG A 159 23.47 26.76 61.59
N SER A 160 23.17 26.34 62.81
CA SER A 160 23.12 27.20 63.99
C SER A 160 24.50 27.80 64.27
N ILE A 161 24.48 29.07 64.72
CA ILE A 161 25.66 29.85 65.03
C ILE A 161 26.17 29.44 66.43
N PRO A 162 27.42 28.95 66.58
CA PRO A 162 28.05 28.80 67.89
C PRO A 162 28.75 30.10 68.32
N LEU A 163 28.86 30.33 69.63
CA LEU A 163 29.37 31.54 70.26
C LEU A 163 30.78 31.96 69.77
N ALA A 164 31.04 33.28 69.82
CA ALA A 164 32.19 33.98 69.23
C ALA A 164 33.59 33.43 69.53
N THR A 165 33.77 32.69 70.63
CA THR A 165 35.06 32.08 71.00
C THR A 165 35.43 30.87 70.15
N THR A 166 34.46 30.14 69.59
CA THR A 166 34.72 29.02 68.66
C THR A 166 34.97 29.49 67.23
N ILE A 167 34.44 30.68 66.88
CA ILE A 167 34.63 31.30 65.57
C ILE A 167 36.09 31.74 65.39
N SER A 168 36.75 32.28 66.43
CA SER A 168 38.16 32.69 66.34
C SER A 168 39.11 31.51 66.10
N SER A 169 38.93 30.38 66.79
CA SER A 169 39.75 29.19 66.56
C SER A 169 39.51 28.59 65.17
N LEU A 170 38.25 28.59 64.70
CA LEU A 170 37.89 28.10 63.37
C LEU A 170 38.46 29.00 62.26
N ILE A 171 38.46 30.33 62.46
CA ILE A 171 39.08 31.27 61.52
C ILE A 171 40.59 31.03 61.41
N GLU A 172 41.26 30.73 62.52
CA GLU A 172 42.70 30.51 62.53
C GLU A 172 43.08 29.15 61.91
N GLU A 173 42.28 28.11 62.16
CA GLU A 173 42.39 26.81 61.50
C GLU A 173 42.15 26.93 59.98
N MET A 174 41.08 27.62 59.57
CA MET A 174 40.80 27.89 58.15
C MET A 174 41.90 28.73 57.49
N LYS A 175 42.54 29.66 58.22
CA LYS A 175 43.65 30.46 57.70
C LYS A 175 44.90 29.61 57.45
N ASN A 176 45.19 28.66 58.35
CA ASN A 176 46.28 27.70 58.18
C ASN A 176 46.01 26.73 57.02
N GLU A 177 44.78 26.22 56.89
CA GLU A 177 44.39 25.40 55.74
C GLU A 177 44.51 26.15 54.42
N VAL A 178 44.12 27.43 54.38
CA VAL A 178 44.30 28.29 53.20
C VAL A 178 45.77 28.48 52.85
N GLN A 179 46.66 28.57 53.85
CA GLN A 179 48.09 28.70 53.64
C GLN A 179 48.70 27.40 53.10
N ASP A 180 48.36 26.25 53.68
CA ASP A 180 48.75 24.93 53.19
C ASP A 180 48.27 24.68 51.75
N CYS A 181 47.03 25.09 51.44
CA CYS A 181 46.50 25.02 50.09
C CYS A 181 47.26 25.92 49.10
N LYS A 182 47.71 27.11 49.54
CA LYS A 182 48.54 27.98 48.69
C LYS A 182 49.90 27.35 48.40
N GLU A 183 50.54 26.75 49.38
CA GLU A 183 51.84 26.09 49.20
C GLU A 183 51.75 24.84 48.33
N LYS A 184 50.67 24.05 48.45
CA LYS A 184 50.41 22.94 47.53
C LYS A 184 50.17 23.44 46.10
N LYS A 185 49.44 24.54 45.95
CA LYS A 185 49.19 25.16 44.64
C LYS A 185 50.50 25.62 43.99
N THR A 186 51.41 26.26 44.71
CA THR A 186 52.70 26.70 44.14
C THR A 186 53.55 25.51 43.69
N LYS A 187 53.63 24.44 44.50
CA LYS A 187 54.36 23.22 44.11
C LYS A 187 53.78 22.55 42.86
N LEU A 188 52.44 22.49 42.77
CA LEU A 188 51.76 21.96 41.58
C LEU A 188 52.02 22.81 40.33
N VAL A 189 52.10 24.14 40.46
CA VAL A 189 52.42 25.03 39.34
C VAL A 189 53.86 24.80 38.86
N GLU A 190 54.83 24.69 39.77
CA GLU A 190 56.22 24.37 39.42
C GLU A 190 56.35 23.00 38.72
N GLU A 191 55.58 22.00 39.17
CA GLU A 191 55.53 20.68 38.55
C GLU A 191 54.89 20.73 37.14
N ILE A 192 53.83 21.53 36.95
CA ILE A 192 53.24 21.75 35.62
C ILE A 192 54.26 22.41 34.68
N ASP A 193 54.95 23.46 35.14
CA ASP A 193 55.93 24.19 34.32
C ASP A 193 57.11 23.30 33.91
N SER A 194 57.63 22.49 34.83
CA SER A 194 58.70 21.52 34.50
C SER A 194 58.24 20.44 33.52
N ASN A 195 57.01 19.93 33.66
CA ASN A 195 56.44 18.97 32.72
C ASN A 195 56.20 19.58 31.33
N LEU A 196 55.83 20.86 31.24
CA LEU A 196 55.70 21.56 29.96
C LEU A 196 57.03 21.65 29.22
N ILE A 197 58.14 21.90 29.92
CA ILE A 197 59.49 21.92 29.34
C ILE A 197 59.88 20.53 28.79
N ILE A 198 59.56 19.46 29.52
CA ILE A 198 59.82 18.08 29.06
C ILE A 198 59.02 17.77 27.80
N LEU A 199 57.74 18.18 27.77
CA LEU A 199 56.84 17.95 26.64
C LEU A 199 57.33 18.67 25.38
N ASP A 200 57.85 19.89 25.50
CA ASP A 200 58.40 20.66 24.38
C ASP A 200 59.69 20.02 23.82
N ASN A 201 60.54 19.46 24.70
CA ASN A 201 61.73 18.73 24.29
C ASN A 201 61.39 17.41 23.56
N LEU A 202 60.40 16.66 24.06
CA LEU A 202 59.93 15.44 23.38
C LEU A 202 59.32 15.74 22.02
N HIS A 203 58.60 16.85 21.86
CA HIS A 203 58.09 17.27 20.55
C HIS A 203 59.20 17.59 19.54
N LYS A 204 60.29 18.22 19.98
CA LYS A 204 61.46 18.48 19.12
C LYS A 204 62.12 17.17 18.68
N GLU A 205 62.29 16.22 19.60
CA GLU A 205 62.90 14.92 19.30
C GLU A 205 62.05 14.09 18.31
N ILE A 206 60.72 14.06 18.50
CA ILE A 206 59.79 13.41 17.57
C ILE A 206 59.87 14.04 16.17
N SER A 207 60.00 15.37 16.10
CA SER A 207 60.09 16.08 14.82
C SER A 207 61.39 15.73 14.07
N ASN A 208 62.51 15.68 14.78
CA ASN A 208 63.80 15.28 14.21
C ASN A 208 63.76 13.82 13.70
N LEU A 209 63.24 12.89 14.51
CA LEU A 209 63.11 11.48 14.11
C LEU A 209 62.20 11.30 12.88
N LYS A 210 61.16 12.12 12.74
CA LYS A 210 60.29 12.12 11.57
C LYS A 210 61.04 12.58 10.32
N GLN A 211 61.89 13.58 10.45
CA GLN A 211 62.70 14.11 9.35
C GLN A 211 63.79 13.11 8.91
N ASP A 212 64.47 12.47 9.87
CA ASP A 212 65.44 11.41 9.60
C ASP A 212 64.81 10.21 8.90
N LYS A 213 63.61 9.81 9.32
CA LYS A 213 62.84 8.74 8.66
C LYS A 213 62.50 9.08 7.21
N ILE A 214 62.09 10.33 6.94
CA ILE A 214 61.80 10.79 5.57
C ILE A 214 63.08 10.74 4.72
N HIS A 215 64.20 11.20 5.26
CA HIS A 215 65.49 11.17 4.56
C HIS A 215 65.92 9.72 4.25
N PHE A 216 65.81 8.81 5.22
CA PHE A 216 66.13 7.39 5.02
C PHE A 216 65.21 6.73 3.98
N LEU A 217 63.91 6.99 4.03
CA LEU A 217 62.95 6.48 3.03
C LEU A 217 63.26 7.02 1.63
N SER A 218 63.66 8.28 1.52
CA SER A 218 64.09 8.89 0.26
C SER A 218 65.30 8.14 -0.32
N ILE A 219 66.36 7.94 0.48
CA ILE A 219 67.56 7.20 0.05
C ILE A 219 67.24 5.76 -0.35
N TYR A 220 66.39 5.08 0.42
CA TYR A 220 66.00 3.71 0.11
C TYR A 220 65.20 3.63 -1.21
N SER A 221 64.28 4.58 -1.42
CA SER A 221 63.47 4.64 -2.64
C SER A 221 64.32 4.93 -3.89
N THR A 222 65.29 5.83 -3.81
CA THR A 222 66.20 6.13 -4.92
C THR A 222 67.10 4.93 -5.21
N PHE A 223 67.64 4.26 -4.20
CA PHE A 223 68.41 3.03 -4.38
C PHE A 223 67.59 1.92 -5.05
N SER A 224 66.36 1.68 -4.58
CA SER A 224 65.48 0.66 -5.17
C SER A 224 65.08 0.99 -6.61
N MET A 225 64.88 2.27 -6.93
CA MET A 225 64.57 2.71 -8.29
C MET A 225 65.77 2.55 -9.23
N VAL A 226 66.99 2.81 -8.75
CA VAL A 226 68.22 2.59 -9.50
C VAL A 226 68.47 1.09 -9.72
N ASP A 227 68.31 0.25 -8.69
CA ASP A 227 68.43 -1.21 -8.79
C ASP A 227 67.44 -1.82 -9.79
N LYS A 228 66.18 -1.43 -9.70
CA LYS A 228 65.14 -1.90 -10.63
C LYS A 228 65.43 -1.47 -12.08
N ASN A 229 65.80 -0.22 -12.30
CA ASN A 229 66.07 0.28 -13.66
C ASN A 229 67.34 -0.31 -14.28
N LEU A 230 68.40 -0.54 -13.49
CA LEU A 230 69.62 -1.18 -13.97
C LEU A 230 69.38 -2.65 -14.32
N LYS A 231 68.54 -3.33 -13.55
CA LYS A 231 68.12 -4.71 -13.84
C LYS A 231 67.24 -4.81 -15.07
N GLU A 232 66.29 -3.89 -15.24
CA GLU A 232 65.32 -3.92 -16.36
C GLU A 232 65.92 -3.43 -17.69
N ASN A 233 66.76 -2.38 -17.68
CA ASN A 233 67.26 -1.76 -18.92
C ASN A 233 68.70 -2.16 -19.30
N CYS A 234 69.52 -2.54 -18.33
CA CYS A 234 70.93 -2.84 -18.54
C CYS A 234 71.31 -4.29 -18.20
N ASN A 235 70.38 -5.08 -17.64
CA ASN A 235 70.59 -6.44 -17.16
C ASN A 235 71.73 -6.56 -16.13
N ILE A 236 71.99 -5.47 -15.38
CA ILE A 236 73.00 -5.40 -14.32
C ILE A 236 72.28 -5.59 -12.99
N ASP A 237 72.65 -6.62 -12.22
CA ASP A 237 72.16 -6.83 -10.87
C ASP A 237 73.15 -6.23 -9.87
N LEU A 238 72.75 -5.13 -9.21
CA LEU A 238 73.58 -4.43 -8.22
C LEU A 238 73.88 -5.30 -7.00
N LYS A 239 73.26 -6.47 -6.82
CA LYS A 239 73.63 -7.40 -5.74
C LYS A 239 74.84 -8.26 -6.06
N THR A 240 75.17 -8.45 -7.33
CA THR A 240 76.27 -9.33 -7.79
C THR A 240 77.39 -8.57 -8.53
N GLU A 241 77.10 -7.42 -9.12
CA GLU A 241 78.03 -6.70 -10.02
C GLU A 241 78.41 -5.29 -9.54
N VAL A 242 78.38 -5.03 -8.22
CA VAL A 242 78.75 -3.74 -7.61
C VAL A 242 80.12 -3.27 -8.08
N GLU A 243 81.08 -4.19 -8.21
CA GLU A 243 82.47 -3.90 -8.54
C GLU A 243 82.63 -3.49 -10.02
N SER A 244 81.93 -4.17 -10.94
CA SER A 244 81.87 -3.81 -12.36
C SER A 244 81.22 -2.44 -12.58
N PHE A 245 80.15 -2.15 -11.83
CA PHE A 245 79.47 -0.85 -11.85
C PHE A 245 80.36 0.26 -11.27
N ALA A 246 81.05 0.02 -10.16
CA ALA A 246 82.00 0.96 -9.57
C ALA A 246 83.18 1.24 -10.52
N ASN A 247 83.69 0.22 -11.23
CA ASN A 247 84.74 0.36 -12.23
C ASN A 247 84.27 1.15 -13.45
N LEU A 248 83.05 0.94 -13.91
CA LEU A 248 82.44 1.72 -14.98
C LEU A 248 82.29 3.20 -14.59
N VAL A 249 81.79 3.46 -13.38
CA VAL A 249 81.68 4.82 -12.81
C VAL A 249 83.05 5.47 -12.68
N ASN A 250 84.08 4.74 -12.22
CA ASN A 250 85.45 5.25 -12.19
C ASN A 250 86.01 5.52 -13.60
N SER A 251 85.70 4.68 -14.58
CA SER A 251 86.12 4.87 -15.98
C SER A 251 85.53 6.14 -16.61
N PHE A 252 84.30 6.50 -16.23
CA PHE A 252 83.68 7.77 -16.63
C PHE A 252 84.37 8.97 -15.96
N LYS A 253 84.78 8.82 -14.68
CA LYS A 253 85.51 9.84 -13.92
C LYS A 253 86.89 10.12 -14.51
N GLU A 254 87.62 9.06 -14.87
CA GLU A 254 88.97 9.15 -15.45
C GLU A 254 88.99 9.82 -16.83
N LYS A 255 87.90 9.68 -17.59
CA LYS A 255 87.72 10.34 -18.90
C LYS A 255 87.22 11.79 -18.80
N GLY A 256 87.08 12.34 -17.59
CA GLY A 256 86.68 13.72 -17.36
C GLY A 256 85.19 14.00 -17.55
N TYR A 257 84.34 12.97 -17.62
CA TYR A 257 82.89 13.15 -17.66
C TYR A 257 82.37 13.43 -16.26
N ASP A 258 81.52 14.46 -16.13
CA ASP A 258 80.81 14.71 -14.88
C ASP A 258 79.68 13.69 -14.72
N ILE A 259 79.97 12.64 -13.99
CA ILE A 259 79.05 11.55 -13.67
C ILE A 259 77.78 12.10 -13.03
N ARG A 260 77.85 13.18 -12.23
CA ARG A 260 76.66 13.79 -11.64
C ARG A 260 75.74 14.34 -12.73
N SER A 261 76.28 15.09 -13.68
CA SER A 261 75.51 15.61 -14.82
C SER A 261 74.84 14.50 -15.64
N ILE A 262 75.53 13.38 -15.88
CA ILE A 262 74.96 12.25 -16.63
C ILE A 262 73.83 11.57 -15.85
N PHE A 263 74.03 11.35 -14.55
CA PHE A 263 72.99 10.76 -13.69
C PHE A 263 71.80 11.70 -13.50
N ASP A 264 72.02 13.01 -13.41
CA ASP A 264 70.96 14.00 -13.28
C ASP A 264 70.11 14.08 -14.55
N GLU A 265 70.74 14.10 -15.74
CA GLU A 265 70.02 14.04 -17.01
C GLU A 265 69.27 12.71 -17.20
N TYR A 266 69.89 11.59 -16.85
CA TYR A 266 69.25 10.28 -16.94
C TYR A 266 68.06 10.16 -15.98
N SER A 267 68.22 10.63 -14.73
CA SER A 267 67.16 10.66 -13.72
C SER A 267 66.01 11.57 -14.15
N ARG A 268 66.32 12.73 -14.76
CA ARG A 268 65.32 13.62 -15.35
C ARG A 268 64.59 12.96 -16.51
N SER A 269 65.30 12.29 -17.42
CA SER A 269 64.71 11.57 -18.55
C SER A 269 63.82 10.41 -18.10
N ALA A 270 64.28 9.62 -17.13
CA ALA A 270 63.49 8.53 -16.53
C ALA A 270 62.25 9.07 -15.80
N GLY A 271 62.38 10.17 -15.06
CA GLY A 271 61.27 10.87 -14.40
C GLY A 271 60.21 11.34 -15.39
N LEU A 272 60.63 11.99 -16.49
CA LEU A 272 59.73 12.41 -17.57
C LEU A 272 59.03 11.23 -18.25
N LYS A 273 59.75 10.13 -18.52
CA LYS A 273 59.16 8.92 -19.11
C LYS A 273 58.09 8.30 -18.19
N TRP A 274 58.35 8.27 -16.88
CA TRP A 274 57.37 7.81 -15.91
C TRP A 274 56.14 8.72 -15.86
N GLU A 275 56.34 10.05 -15.86
CA GLU A 275 55.23 11.01 -15.88
C GLU A 275 54.38 10.89 -17.16
N ILE A 276 55.02 10.74 -18.33
CA ILE A 276 54.33 10.48 -19.60
C ILE A 276 53.48 9.20 -19.49
N THR A 277 54.05 8.13 -18.94
CA THR A 277 53.34 6.85 -18.79
C THR A 277 52.14 6.99 -17.86
N GLN A 278 52.29 7.71 -16.73
CA GLN A 278 51.20 8.01 -15.81
C GLN A 278 50.10 8.84 -16.48
N LYS A 279 50.46 9.89 -17.21
CA LYS A 279 49.51 10.72 -17.96
C LYS A 279 48.80 9.93 -19.05
N GLN A 280 49.50 9.04 -19.76
CA GLN A 280 48.92 8.14 -20.76
C GLN A 280 47.86 7.23 -20.13
N SER A 281 48.15 6.63 -18.98
CA SER A 281 47.19 5.79 -18.26
C SER A 281 45.98 6.58 -17.75
N GLN A 282 46.17 7.84 -17.33
CA GLN A 282 45.06 8.74 -16.97
C GLN A 282 44.18 9.09 -18.17
N ILE A 283 44.77 9.37 -19.33
CA ILE A 283 44.02 9.64 -20.56
C ILE A 283 43.19 8.42 -20.95
N GLN A 284 43.76 7.21 -20.89
CA GLN A 284 43.05 5.98 -21.21
C GLN A 284 41.86 5.73 -20.26
N SER A 285 42.04 5.94 -18.95
CA SER A 285 40.94 5.76 -18.00
C SER A 285 39.83 6.80 -18.19
N GLN A 286 40.18 8.05 -18.53
CA GLN A 286 39.21 9.08 -18.86
C GLN A 286 38.47 8.77 -20.17
N GLN A 287 39.16 8.29 -21.20
CA GLN A 287 38.53 7.86 -22.46
C GLN A 287 37.53 6.72 -22.23
N GLN A 288 37.88 5.75 -21.39
CA GLN A 288 36.98 4.67 -21.02
C GLN A 288 35.73 5.20 -20.29
N SER A 289 35.89 6.14 -19.37
CA SER A 289 34.77 6.79 -18.68
C SER A 289 33.87 7.58 -19.65
N ILE A 290 34.44 8.24 -20.65
CA ILE A 290 33.66 8.93 -21.70
C ILE A 290 32.81 7.92 -22.48
N ILE A 291 33.38 6.77 -22.87
CA ILE A 291 32.63 5.72 -23.59
C ILE A 291 31.48 5.18 -22.73
N GLU A 292 31.72 4.96 -21.44
CA GLU A 292 30.68 4.51 -20.49
C GLU A 292 29.56 5.53 -20.36
N LEU A 293 29.90 6.82 -20.17
CA LEU A 293 28.90 7.90 -20.12
C LEU A 293 28.13 8.03 -21.43
N GLN A 294 28.77 7.83 -22.58
CA GLN A 294 28.11 7.86 -23.89
C GLN A 294 27.07 6.73 -24.00
N ASN A 295 27.41 5.54 -23.51
CA ASN A 295 26.49 4.40 -23.48
C ASN A 295 25.30 4.65 -22.55
N ASP A 296 25.55 5.27 -21.40
CA ASP A 296 24.49 5.67 -20.46
C ASP A 296 23.55 6.71 -21.10
N ILE A 297 24.10 7.73 -21.79
CA ILE A 297 23.32 8.72 -22.52
C ILE A 297 22.43 8.02 -23.56
N ASN A 298 22.98 7.14 -24.38
CA ASN A 298 22.22 6.40 -25.39
C ASN A 298 21.11 5.53 -24.75
N HIS A 299 21.38 4.93 -23.59
CA HIS A 299 20.39 4.16 -22.83
C HIS A 299 19.24 5.06 -22.35
N TYR A 300 19.55 6.21 -21.75
CA TYR A 300 18.54 7.16 -21.29
C TYR A 300 17.75 7.80 -22.44
N GLU A 301 18.38 8.07 -23.60
CA GLU A 301 17.69 8.55 -24.79
C GLU A 301 16.70 7.52 -25.34
N SER A 302 17.06 6.23 -25.34
CA SER A 302 16.15 5.13 -25.70
C SER A 302 14.94 5.06 -24.75
N LEU A 303 15.19 5.20 -23.44
CA LEU A 303 14.14 5.23 -22.43
C LEU A 303 13.22 6.45 -22.62
N LEU A 304 13.79 7.62 -22.90
CA LEU A 304 13.05 8.85 -23.14
C LEU A 304 12.21 8.78 -24.42
N ASN A 305 12.74 8.17 -25.48
CA ASN A 305 11.98 7.92 -26.71
C ASN A 305 10.83 6.94 -26.48
N THR A 306 11.02 5.92 -25.64
CA THR A 306 9.95 5.01 -25.23
C THR A 306 8.88 5.75 -24.41
N GLY A 307 9.31 6.60 -23.48
CA GLY A 307 8.43 7.47 -22.70
C GLY A 307 7.61 8.43 -23.58
N LYS A 308 8.23 9.05 -24.61
CA LYS A 308 7.55 9.89 -25.59
C LYS A 308 6.49 9.12 -26.37
N LYS A 309 6.82 7.93 -26.90
CA LYS A 309 5.85 7.07 -27.60
C LYS A 309 4.66 6.73 -26.70
N ASN A 310 4.93 6.37 -25.43
CA ASN A 310 3.87 6.08 -24.46
C ASN A 310 3.02 7.33 -24.19
N TRP A 311 3.65 8.49 -24.05
CA TRP A 311 2.96 9.76 -23.87
C TRP A 311 2.06 10.10 -25.05
N ASP A 312 2.52 9.91 -26.28
CA ASP A 312 1.73 10.12 -27.50
C ASP A 312 0.51 9.19 -27.53
N ILE A 313 0.67 7.92 -27.12
CA ILE A 313 -0.45 6.98 -26.97
C ILE A 313 -1.45 7.46 -25.90
N PHE A 314 -0.97 7.89 -24.73
CA PHE A 314 -1.85 8.43 -23.68
C PHE A 314 -2.57 9.70 -24.13
N PHE A 315 -1.90 10.56 -24.88
CA PHE A 315 -2.48 11.79 -25.40
C PHE A 315 -3.57 11.49 -26.44
N GLU A 316 -3.36 10.53 -27.34
CA GLU A 316 -4.40 10.08 -28.27
C GLU A 316 -5.58 9.43 -27.53
N LEU A 317 -5.33 8.63 -26.49
CA LEU A 317 -6.39 8.08 -25.63
C LEU A 317 -7.19 9.17 -24.92
N GLU A 318 -6.52 10.20 -24.40
CA GLU A 318 -7.17 11.35 -23.76
C GLU A 318 -8.00 12.16 -24.77
N LYS A 319 -7.48 12.38 -25.98
CA LYS A 319 -8.21 13.03 -27.08
C LYS A 319 -9.44 12.24 -27.51
N MET A 320 -9.40 10.91 -27.45
CA MET A 320 -10.55 10.02 -27.64
C MET A 320 -11.50 10.01 -26.43
N LYS A 321 -11.24 10.81 -25.39
CA LYS A 321 -11.96 10.84 -24.10
C LYS A 321 -11.91 9.52 -23.32
N PHE A 322 -11.01 8.61 -23.70
CA PHE A 322 -10.70 7.39 -22.95
C PHE A 322 -9.70 7.71 -21.84
N GLY A 323 -10.20 8.34 -20.77
CA GLY A 323 -9.40 8.55 -19.56
C GLY A 323 -9.05 7.22 -18.86
N ILE A 324 -8.07 7.26 -17.97
CA ILE A 324 -7.61 6.10 -17.16
C ILE A 324 -8.78 5.41 -16.44
N LYS A 325 -9.76 6.19 -15.95
CA LYS A 325 -10.95 5.66 -15.29
C LYS A 325 -11.80 4.80 -16.23
N GLY A 326 -11.99 5.24 -17.48
CA GLY A 326 -12.76 4.53 -18.50
C GLY A 326 -12.07 3.24 -18.93
N LEU A 327 -10.75 3.28 -19.15
CA LEU A 327 -9.95 2.09 -19.44
C LEU A 327 -9.98 1.07 -18.30
N LYS A 328 -9.87 1.54 -17.05
CA LYS A 328 -9.96 0.66 -15.88
C LYS A 328 -11.33 0.00 -15.78
N GLN A 329 -12.40 0.74 -16.03
CA GLN A 329 -13.76 0.21 -16.01
C GLN A 329 -13.96 -0.82 -17.12
N LEU A 330 -13.52 -0.52 -18.35
CA LEU A 330 -13.56 -1.46 -19.47
C LEU A 330 -12.80 -2.75 -19.15
N TRP A 331 -11.57 -2.62 -18.62
CA TRP A 331 -10.76 -3.77 -18.23
C TRP A 331 -11.44 -4.60 -17.15
N LEU A 332 -12.02 -3.99 -16.12
CA LEU A 332 -12.77 -4.70 -15.07
C LEU A 332 -13.97 -5.45 -15.65
N THR A 333 -14.74 -4.81 -16.53
CA THR A 333 -15.90 -5.46 -17.18
C THR A 333 -15.48 -6.64 -18.03
N ILE A 334 -14.43 -6.50 -18.85
CA ILE A 334 -13.89 -7.61 -19.66
C ILE A 334 -13.39 -8.73 -18.75
N THR A 335 -12.72 -8.39 -17.64
CA THR A 335 -12.22 -9.35 -16.65
C THR A 335 -13.37 -10.11 -16.00
N GLU A 336 -14.44 -9.43 -15.61
CA GLU A 336 -15.65 -10.04 -15.03
C GLU A 336 -16.33 -10.99 -16.03
N ILE A 337 -16.46 -10.57 -17.30
CA ILE A 337 -16.98 -11.43 -18.38
C ILE A 337 -16.06 -12.64 -18.61
N ALA A 338 -14.74 -12.45 -18.58
CA ALA A 338 -13.77 -13.54 -18.77
C ALA A 338 -13.86 -14.57 -17.64
N THR A 339 -13.92 -14.11 -16.38
CA THR A 339 -14.09 -14.99 -15.21
C THR A 339 -15.42 -15.75 -15.25
N SER A 340 -16.51 -15.08 -15.63
CA SER A 340 -17.83 -15.70 -15.76
C SER A 340 -17.87 -16.78 -16.84
N ASN A 341 -17.01 -16.67 -17.85
CA ASN A 341 -16.94 -17.59 -18.98
C ASN A 341 -15.75 -18.56 -18.91
N ASN A 342 -15.00 -18.61 -17.80
CA ASN A 342 -13.79 -19.43 -17.63
C ASN A 342 -12.77 -19.27 -18.76
N ARG A 343 -12.56 -18.04 -19.25
CA ARG A 343 -11.55 -17.72 -20.27
C ARG A 343 -10.34 -17.01 -19.68
N GLU A 344 -9.19 -17.23 -20.30
CA GLU A 344 -7.95 -16.54 -19.96
C GLU A 344 -8.02 -15.06 -20.38
N TYR A 345 -7.49 -14.17 -19.53
CA TYR A 345 -7.68 -12.72 -19.63
C TYR A 345 -7.12 -12.11 -20.93
N ALA A 346 -5.92 -12.54 -21.35
CA ALA A 346 -5.29 -12.02 -22.56
C ALA A 346 -6.16 -12.33 -23.79
N THR A 347 -6.63 -13.57 -23.89
CA THR A 347 -7.48 -14.06 -24.97
C THR A 347 -8.88 -13.46 -24.94
N ALA A 348 -9.37 -13.05 -23.76
CA ALA A 348 -10.68 -12.43 -23.61
C ALA A 348 -10.72 -10.99 -24.14
N ILE A 349 -9.64 -10.22 -23.98
CA ILE A 349 -9.54 -8.85 -24.53
C ILE A 349 -9.54 -8.92 -26.06
N ASP A 350 -8.72 -9.80 -26.65
CA ASP A 350 -8.67 -9.96 -28.11
C ASP A 350 -10.02 -10.44 -28.67
N ALA A 351 -10.67 -11.39 -27.99
CA ALA A 351 -12.00 -11.87 -28.38
C ALA A 351 -13.07 -10.77 -28.27
N PHE A 352 -12.99 -9.90 -27.25
CA PHE A 352 -13.92 -8.79 -27.09
C PHE A 352 -13.75 -7.74 -28.19
N ILE A 353 -12.50 -7.33 -28.48
CA ILE A 353 -12.23 -6.35 -29.55
C ILE A 353 -12.73 -6.91 -30.89
N LYS A 354 -12.44 -8.18 -31.18
CA LYS A 354 -12.91 -8.84 -32.39
C LYS A 354 -14.44 -8.94 -32.46
N ASP A 355 -15.10 -9.24 -31.35
CA ASP A 355 -16.57 -9.28 -31.28
C ASP A 355 -17.18 -7.89 -31.54
N VAL A 356 -16.55 -6.83 -31.04
CA VAL A 356 -16.97 -5.46 -31.33
C VAL A 356 -16.75 -5.13 -32.81
N GLU A 357 -15.60 -5.47 -33.39
CA GLU A 357 -15.34 -5.25 -34.82
C GLU A 357 -16.33 -5.99 -35.73
N ASP A 358 -16.57 -7.27 -35.44
CA ASP A 358 -17.40 -8.13 -36.28
C ASP A 358 -18.90 -7.84 -36.12
N ASN A 359 -19.38 -7.61 -34.89
CA ASN A 359 -20.83 -7.59 -34.59
C ASN A 359 -21.42 -6.19 -34.33
N TYR A 360 -20.61 -5.15 -34.18
CA TYR A 360 -21.14 -3.81 -33.87
C TYR A 360 -22.01 -3.24 -35.01
N HIS A 361 -21.55 -3.38 -36.25
CA HIS A 361 -22.29 -2.88 -37.41
C HIS A 361 -23.64 -3.58 -37.61
N ASP A 362 -23.67 -4.90 -37.40
CA ASP A 362 -24.90 -5.66 -37.51
C ASP A 362 -25.90 -5.27 -36.41
N LYS A 363 -25.44 -5.10 -35.17
CA LYS A 363 -26.30 -4.62 -34.07
C LYS A 363 -26.89 -3.25 -34.35
N LEU A 364 -26.10 -2.31 -34.87
CA LEU A 364 -26.59 -0.97 -35.23
C LEU A 364 -27.70 -1.05 -36.29
N ARG A 365 -27.50 -1.87 -37.34
CA ARG A 365 -28.52 -2.10 -38.38
C ARG A 365 -29.78 -2.75 -37.83
N PHE A 366 -29.66 -3.63 -36.83
CA PHE A 366 -30.82 -4.20 -36.16
C PHE A 366 -31.60 -3.14 -35.37
N GLU A 367 -30.94 -2.23 -34.68
CA GLU A 367 -31.62 -1.13 -33.97
C GLU A 367 -32.38 -0.22 -34.94
N ASP A 368 -31.78 0.12 -36.09
CA ASP A 368 -32.46 0.88 -37.14
C ASP A 368 -33.71 0.17 -37.65
N LYS A 369 -33.60 -1.14 -37.90
CA LYS A 369 -34.72 -1.98 -38.34
C LYS A 369 -35.81 -2.09 -37.28
N VAL A 370 -35.45 -2.15 -36.00
CA VAL A 370 -36.40 -2.15 -34.88
C VAL A 370 -37.10 -0.80 -34.78
N MET A 371 -36.38 0.31 -34.94
CA MET A 371 -36.98 1.65 -34.98
C MET A 371 -37.93 1.81 -36.17
N GLU A 372 -37.54 1.34 -37.36
CA GLU A 372 -38.40 1.35 -38.55
C GLU A 372 -39.68 0.57 -38.30
N LYS A 373 -39.59 -0.65 -37.76
CA LYS A 373 -40.76 -1.47 -37.43
C LYS A 373 -41.63 -0.87 -36.33
N ARG A 374 -41.06 -0.17 -35.35
CA ARG A 374 -41.84 0.60 -34.35
C ARG A 374 -42.58 1.76 -35.00
N LYS A 375 -41.94 2.50 -35.92
CA LYS A 375 -42.61 3.57 -36.68
C LYS A 375 -43.75 3.04 -37.56
N GLU A 376 -43.54 1.92 -38.25
CA GLU A 376 -44.60 1.24 -39.00
C GLU A 376 -45.76 0.84 -38.09
N LEU A 377 -45.48 0.27 -36.91
CA LEU A 377 -46.49 -0.11 -35.93
C LEU A 377 -47.30 1.10 -35.46
N ASP A 378 -46.63 2.22 -35.14
CA ASP A 378 -47.28 3.45 -34.72
C ASP A 378 -48.19 4.02 -35.82
N MET A 379 -47.72 3.97 -37.08
CA MET A 379 -48.50 4.42 -38.24
C MET A 379 -49.75 3.56 -38.44
N ILE A 380 -49.62 2.23 -38.37
CA ILE A 380 -50.75 1.29 -38.44
C ILE A 380 -51.72 1.56 -37.27
N ASN A 381 -51.21 1.81 -36.07
CA ASN A 381 -52.05 2.03 -34.90
C ASN A 381 -52.84 3.36 -34.99
N ILE A 382 -52.22 4.41 -35.54
CA ILE A 382 -52.91 5.68 -35.87
C ILE A 382 -54.01 5.42 -36.91
N GLN A 383 -53.70 4.69 -37.98
CA GLN A 383 -54.67 4.35 -39.01
C GLN A 383 -55.83 3.51 -38.45
N LEU A 384 -55.52 2.56 -37.56
CA LEU A 384 -56.50 1.71 -36.90
C LEU A 384 -57.43 2.52 -35.98
N LYS A 385 -56.88 3.47 -35.20
CA LYS A 385 -57.69 4.40 -34.41
C LYS A 385 -58.61 5.26 -35.28
N SER A 386 -58.10 5.76 -36.41
CA SER A 386 -58.91 6.52 -37.38
C SER A 386 -60.05 5.67 -37.95
N ASN A 387 -59.75 4.43 -38.36
CA ASN A 387 -60.76 3.50 -38.87
C ASN A 387 -61.81 3.13 -37.82
N ARG A 388 -61.40 2.90 -36.55
CA ARG A 388 -62.33 2.70 -35.43
C ARG A 388 -63.27 3.90 -35.26
N HIS A 389 -62.72 5.10 -35.33
CA HIS A 389 -63.52 6.31 -35.25
C HIS A 389 -64.54 6.40 -36.39
N ASN A 390 -64.10 6.14 -37.63
CA ASN A 390 -64.98 6.13 -38.80
C ASN A 390 -66.10 5.08 -38.70
N LEU A 391 -65.81 3.88 -38.18
CA LEU A 391 -66.81 2.82 -37.95
C LEU A 391 -67.83 3.19 -36.86
N LEU A 392 -67.39 3.93 -35.83
CA LEU A 392 -68.27 4.43 -34.78
C LEU A 392 -69.20 5.56 -35.28
N LEU A 393 -68.76 6.33 -36.27
CA LEU A 393 -69.56 7.38 -36.90
C LEU A 393 -70.63 6.83 -37.85
N ASP A 394 -70.53 5.56 -38.29
CA ASP A 394 -71.57 4.92 -39.08
C ASP A 394 -72.84 4.71 -38.23
N PRO A 395 -74.01 5.25 -38.62
CA PRO A 395 -75.22 5.21 -37.79
C PRO A 395 -75.70 3.80 -37.44
N ILE A 396 -75.47 2.84 -38.33
CA ILE A 396 -75.97 1.46 -38.19
C ILE A 396 -74.90 0.58 -37.53
N ILE A 397 -73.66 0.68 -38.00
CA ILE A 397 -72.56 -0.16 -37.52
C ILE A 397 -72.05 0.33 -36.16
N GLY A 398 -71.93 1.64 -35.98
CA GLY A 398 -71.44 2.26 -34.75
C GLY A 398 -72.37 2.00 -33.56
N SER A 399 -73.69 2.10 -33.75
CA SER A 399 -74.68 1.80 -32.71
C SER A 399 -74.66 0.32 -32.30
N CYS A 400 -74.52 -0.61 -33.26
CA CYS A 400 -74.34 -2.04 -32.99
C CYS A 400 -73.04 -2.31 -32.22
N LEU A 401 -71.89 -1.79 -32.68
CA LEU A 401 -70.59 -1.97 -32.03
C LEU A 401 -70.59 -1.41 -30.60
N LEU A 402 -71.15 -0.22 -30.39
CA LEU A 402 -71.25 0.38 -29.06
C LEU A 402 -72.09 -0.49 -28.11
N SER A 403 -73.16 -1.11 -28.60
CA SER A 403 -73.97 -2.04 -27.81
C SER A 403 -73.20 -3.32 -27.42
N LEU A 404 -72.38 -3.85 -28.33
CA LEU A 404 -71.54 -5.02 -28.08
C LEU A 404 -70.43 -4.71 -27.06
N PHE A 405 -69.76 -3.56 -27.21
CA PHE A 405 -68.75 -3.11 -26.25
C PHE A 405 -69.33 -2.85 -24.86
N ARG A 406 -70.54 -2.26 -24.77
CA ARG A 406 -71.26 -2.08 -23.49
C ARG A 406 -71.60 -3.41 -22.81
N ASN A 407 -71.79 -4.47 -23.60
CA ASN A 407 -72.02 -5.82 -23.09
C ASN A 407 -70.71 -6.58 -22.78
N GLY A 408 -69.57 -5.91 -22.84
CA GLY A 408 -68.25 -6.47 -22.50
C GLY A 408 -67.61 -7.32 -23.60
N ILE A 409 -68.17 -7.32 -24.82
CA ILE A 409 -67.61 -8.04 -25.96
C ILE A 409 -66.49 -7.19 -26.56
N THR A 410 -65.26 -7.69 -26.57
CA THR A 410 -64.11 -6.96 -27.12
C THR A 410 -64.04 -7.09 -28.64
N GLU A 411 -63.25 -6.23 -29.30
CA GLU A 411 -63.02 -6.33 -30.75
C GLU A 411 -62.43 -7.69 -31.15
N GLN A 412 -61.55 -8.23 -30.29
CA GLN A 412 -60.94 -9.54 -30.49
C GLN A 412 -62.01 -10.65 -30.46
N ASP A 413 -62.95 -10.57 -29.52
CA ASP A 413 -64.07 -11.51 -29.44
C ASP A 413 -64.92 -11.47 -30.71
N ILE A 414 -65.17 -10.29 -31.28
CA ILE A 414 -65.91 -10.14 -32.54
C ILE A 414 -65.14 -10.79 -33.71
N VAL A 415 -63.83 -10.54 -33.81
CA VAL A 415 -62.98 -11.12 -34.86
C VAL A 415 -62.92 -12.64 -34.74
N GLU A 416 -62.74 -13.17 -33.53
CA GLU A 416 -62.71 -14.61 -33.28
C GLU A 416 -64.06 -15.27 -33.58
N LEU A 417 -65.17 -14.61 -33.24
CA LEU A 417 -66.52 -15.11 -33.54
C LEU A 417 -66.79 -15.12 -35.05
N VAL A 418 -66.31 -14.11 -35.78
CA VAL A 418 -66.35 -14.08 -37.25
C VAL A 418 -65.47 -15.17 -37.86
N GLN A 419 -64.27 -15.40 -37.34
CA GLN A 419 -63.39 -16.47 -37.81
C GLN A 419 -63.99 -17.86 -37.55
N LEU A 420 -64.55 -18.10 -36.36
CA LEU A 420 -65.27 -19.35 -36.03
C LEU A 420 -66.48 -19.55 -36.94
N PHE A 421 -67.21 -18.47 -37.24
CA PHE A 421 -68.34 -18.52 -38.17
C PHE A 421 -67.90 -18.82 -39.61
N GLN A 422 -66.80 -18.21 -40.07
CA GLN A 422 -66.23 -18.49 -41.39
C GLN A 422 -65.70 -19.93 -41.50
N ASN A 423 -65.03 -20.43 -40.45
CA ASN A 423 -64.51 -21.79 -40.41
C ASN A 423 -65.64 -22.82 -40.39
N SER A 424 -66.68 -22.60 -39.59
CA SER A 424 -67.87 -23.50 -39.57
C SER A 424 -68.68 -23.46 -40.87
N LEU A 425 -68.69 -22.34 -41.59
CA LEU A 425 -69.23 -22.26 -42.94
C LEU A 425 -68.39 -23.03 -43.97
N GLN A 426 -67.06 -23.00 -43.86
CA GLN A 426 -66.15 -23.76 -44.73
C GLN A 426 -66.26 -25.28 -44.47
N GLU A 427 -66.33 -25.70 -43.21
CA GLU A 427 -66.53 -27.11 -42.85
C GLU A 427 -67.90 -27.64 -43.33
N ASN A 428 -68.96 -26.83 -43.25
CA ASN A 428 -70.26 -27.21 -43.80
C ASN A 428 -70.28 -27.27 -45.33
N LYS A 429 -69.53 -26.39 -46.03
CA LYS A 429 -69.33 -26.49 -47.50
C LYS A 429 -68.61 -27.77 -47.91
N LEU A 430 -67.67 -28.26 -47.09
CA LEU A 430 -66.97 -29.53 -47.34
C LEU A 430 -67.91 -30.73 -47.16
N ARG A 431 -68.83 -30.70 -46.19
CA ARG A 431 -69.82 -31.78 -45.99
C ARG A 431 -70.90 -31.88 -47.08
N ILE A 432 -71.24 -30.79 -47.76
CA ILE A 432 -72.28 -30.80 -48.81
C ILE A 432 -71.74 -31.31 -50.16
N LYS A 433 -70.42 -31.25 -50.40
CA LYS A 433 -69.80 -31.74 -51.65
C LYS A 433 -69.85 -33.27 -51.80
N ASP A 434 -70.08 -34.01 -50.74
CA ASP A 434 -70.14 -35.49 -50.78
C ASP A 434 -71.53 -36.05 -51.11
N THR A 435 -72.55 -35.21 -51.38
CA THR A 435 -73.93 -35.72 -51.60
C THR A 435 -74.65 -35.23 -52.86
N SER A 436 -73.98 -34.56 -53.80
CA SER A 436 -74.63 -34.23 -55.09
C SER A 436 -73.66 -34.25 -56.26
N GLN A 437 -73.70 -35.33 -57.05
CA GLN A 437 -73.34 -35.29 -58.46
C GLN A 437 -74.41 -34.50 -59.21
N GLY A 438 -74.01 -33.38 -59.80
CA GLY A 438 -74.86 -32.58 -60.68
C GLY A 438 -74.24 -31.21 -60.91
N GLU A 439 -73.48 -31.07 -62.00
CA GLU A 439 -72.99 -29.79 -62.51
C GLU A 439 -74.16 -28.81 -62.70
N LYS A 440 -74.20 -27.77 -61.86
CA LYS A 440 -74.83 -26.50 -62.20
C LYS A 440 -73.92 -25.35 -61.79
N THR A 441 -73.94 -24.35 -62.65
CA THR A 441 -73.02 -23.23 -62.80
C THR A 441 -72.92 -22.30 -61.59
N VAL A 442 -71.73 -21.70 -61.47
CA VAL A 442 -71.13 -20.98 -60.34
C VAL A 442 -71.77 -19.60 -60.02
N THR A 443 -72.95 -19.27 -60.54
CA THR A 443 -73.47 -17.89 -60.47
C THR A 443 -74.60 -17.63 -59.45
N ASP A 444 -75.09 -18.64 -58.73
CA ASP A 444 -76.17 -18.45 -57.71
C ASP A 444 -75.67 -18.56 -56.25
N SER A 445 -74.34 -18.57 -56.06
CA SER A 445 -73.73 -18.82 -54.74
C SER A 445 -73.81 -17.64 -53.75
N TYR A 446 -74.42 -16.52 -54.13
CA TYR A 446 -74.55 -15.33 -53.28
C TYR A 446 -75.94 -15.18 -52.62
N GLU A 447 -76.98 -15.90 -53.07
CA GLU A 447 -78.31 -15.80 -52.44
C GLU A 447 -78.46 -16.65 -51.16
N PHE A 448 -77.63 -17.68 -50.95
CA PHE A 448 -77.71 -18.51 -49.74
C PHE A 448 -77.13 -17.84 -48.47
N LEU A 449 -76.45 -16.69 -48.61
CA LEU A 449 -75.87 -15.96 -47.48
C LEU A 449 -76.84 -14.98 -46.80
N GLN A 450 -78.01 -14.70 -47.40
CA GLN A 450 -79.04 -13.85 -46.77
C GLN A 450 -80.06 -14.64 -45.93
N GLY A 451 -80.01 -15.97 -45.97
CA GLY A 451 -80.89 -16.83 -45.19
C GLY A 451 -80.43 -16.96 -43.74
N ASN A 452 -81.27 -16.51 -42.81
CA ASN A 452 -81.19 -16.55 -41.34
C ASN A 452 -80.91 -17.95 -40.69
N GLY A 453 -80.51 -18.96 -41.46
CA GLY A 453 -80.34 -20.36 -41.05
C GLY A 453 -79.00 -20.69 -40.40
N GLY A 454 -77.90 -20.09 -40.85
CA GLY A 454 -76.55 -20.36 -40.29
C GLY A 454 -76.43 -19.94 -38.82
N TRP A 455 -76.95 -18.76 -38.48
CA TRP A 455 -76.97 -18.24 -37.11
C TRP A 455 -77.85 -19.07 -36.17
N LYS A 456 -79.00 -19.57 -36.65
CA LYS A 456 -79.87 -20.45 -35.84
C LYS A 456 -79.21 -21.78 -35.49
N ALA A 457 -78.41 -22.34 -36.39
CA ALA A 457 -77.66 -23.58 -36.12
C ALA A 457 -76.57 -23.37 -35.06
N LEU A 458 -75.79 -22.29 -35.17
CA LEU A 458 -74.76 -21.93 -34.20
C LEU A 458 -75.34 -21.66 -32.79
N VAL A 459 -76.47 -20.95 -32.70
CA VAL A 459 -77.14 -20.66 -31.43
C VAL A 459 -77.64 -21.92 -30.74
N ASN A 460 -78.08 -22.93 -31.49
CA ASN A 460 -78.54 -24.21 -30.93
C ASN A 460 -77.38 -25.10 -30.46
N GLU A 461 -76.22 -25.04 -31.12
CA GLU A 461 -74.98 -25.69 -30.67
C GLU A 461 -74.44 -25.04 -29.38
N LEU A 462 -74.39 -23.70 -29.32
CA LEU A 462 -73.94 -22.97 -28.12
C LEU A 462 -74.79 -23.26 -26.88
N LYS A 463 -76.09 -23.53 -27.05
CA LYS A 463 -76.98 -23.95 -25.96
C LYS A 463 -76.62 -25.31 -25.33
N LYS A 464 -75.90 -26.20 -26.02
CA LYS A 464 -75.42 -27.47 -25.41
C LYS A 464 -74.28 -27.27 -24.42
N TYR A 465 -73.56 -26.14 -24.51
CA TYR A 465 -72.36 -25.88 -23.73
C TYR A 465 -72.62 -25.16 -22.40
N ASP A 466 -73.87 -24.86 -22.06
CA ASP A 466 -74.25 -24.23 -20.78
C ASP A 466 -73.83 -25.07 -19.55
N GLY A 467 -73.72 -26.41 -19.72
CA GLY A 467 -73.17 -27.30 -18.69
C GLY A 467 -71.65 -27.19 -18.49
N ILE A 468 -70.89 -26.75 -19.52
CA ILE A 468 -69.44 -26.54 -19.42
C ILE A 468 -69.12 -25.30 -18.59
N LYS A 469 -69.98 -24.27 -18.66
CA LYS A 469 -69.84 -23.04 -17.88
C LYS A 469 -69.73 -23.33 -16.37
N GLU A 470 -70.52 -24.28 -15.89
CA GLU A 470 -70.58 -24.62 -14.46
C GLU A 470 -69.38 -25.49 -14.05
N ALA A 471 -68.88 -26.34 -14.95
CA ALA A 471 -67.62 -27.07 -14.77
C ALA A 471 -66.40 -26.12 -14.74
N VAL A 472 -66.35 -25.13 -15.65
CA VAL A 472 -65.31 -24.09 -15.67
C VAL A 472 -65.37 -23.26 -14.39
N ARG A 473 -66.57 -22.96 -13.88
CA ARG A 473 -66.75 -22.25 -12.61
C ARG A 473 -66.16 -23.01 -11.43
N HIS A 474 -66.37 -24.33 -11.40
CA HIS A 474 -65.82 -25.21 -10.37
C HIS A 474 -64.28 -25.28 -10.43
N GLU A 475 -63.71 -25.51 -11.62
CA GLU A 475 -62.25 -25.49 -11.86
C GLU A 475 -61.62 -24.14 -11.49
N THR A 476 -62.27 -23.03 -11.86
CA THR A 476 -61.79 -21.67 -11.51
C THR A 476 -61.76 -21.45 -10.00
N MET A 477 -62.71 -22.05 -9.26
CA MET A 477 -62.73 -22.00 -7.79
C MET A 477 -61.58 -22.80 -7.17
N ILE A 478 -61.27 -23.99 -7.71
CA ILE A 478 -60.11 -24.79 -7.29
C ILE A 478 -58.81 -24.03 -7.56
N LEU A 479 -58.67 -23.43 -8.74
CA LEU A 479 -57.47 -22.67 -9.12
C LEU A 479 -57.25 -21.45 -8.22
N LYS A 480 -58.32 -20.76 -7.82
CA LYS A 480 -58.24 -19.67 -6.83
C LYS A 480 -57.75 -20.16 -5.47
N LYS A 481 -58.20 -21.34 -5.02
CA LYS A 481 -57.75 -21.94 -3.75
C LYS A 481 -56.26 -22.29 -3.81
N LEU A 482 -55.82 -22.94 -4.88
CA LEU A 482 -54.40 -23.28 -5.07
C LEU A 482 -53.51 -22.03 -5.16
N LYS A 483 -53.98 -20.97 -5.82
CA LYS A 483 -53.24 -19.70 -5.89
C LYS A 483 -53.08 -19.04 -4.52
N ALA A 484 -54.09 -19.14 -3.65
CA ALA A 484 -54.02 -18.66 -2.28
C ALA A 484 -53.01 -19.47 -1.45
N GLU A 485 -53.05 -20.81 -1.52
CA GLU A 485 -52.08 -21.69 -0.85
C GLU A 485 -50.64 -21.40 -1.33
N ASN A 486 -50.43 -21.25 -2.63
CA ASN A 486 -49.11 -20.93 -3.17
C ASN A 486 -48.61 -19.56 -2.70
N SER A 487 -49.49 -18.56 -2.59
CA SER A 487 -49.12 -17.25 -2.05
C SER A 487 -48.71 -17.30 -0.57
N MET A 488 -49.32 -18.21 0.19
CA MET A 488 -48.96 -18.46 1.60
C MET A 488 -47.58 -19.12 1.70
N ILE A 489 -47.31 -20.15 0.88
CA ILE A 489 -46.01 -20.82 0.82
C ILE A 489 -44.90 -19.85 0.41
N MET A 490 -45.14 -18.98 -0.58
CA MET A 490 -44.15 -17.96 -0.99
C MET A 490 -43.85 -16.97 0.14
N ARG A 491 -44.85 -16.61 0.96
CA ARG A 491 -44.64 -15.77 2.14
C ARG A 491 -43.81 -16.48 3.21
N GLU A 492 -44.09 -17.76 3.48
CA GLU A 492 -43.31 -18.57 4.41
C GLU A 492 -41.86 -18.76 3.94
N SER A 493 -41.65 -19.01 2.65
CA SER A 493 -40.33 -19.11 2.03
C SER A 493 -39.54 -17.81 2.17
N LYS A 494 -40.19 -16.66 1.96
CA LYS A 494 -39.57 -15.34 2.17
C LYS A 494 -39.16 -15.13 3.63
N ASN A 495 -40.04 -15.44 4.58
CA ASN A 495 -39.72 -15.34 6.01
C ASN A 495 -38.54 -16.24 6.41
N LEU A 496 -38.47 -17.45 5.84
CA LEU A 496 -37.35 -18.36 6.07
C LEU A 496 -36.04 -17.81 5.50
N SER A 497 -36.10 -17.17 4.31
CA SER A 497 -34.93 -16.51 3.71
C SER A 497 -34.41 -15.37 4.58
N GLU A 498 -35.30 -14.53 5.11
CA GLU A 498 -34.96 -13.44 6.03
C GLU A 498 -34.34 -13.97 7.34
N LEU A 499 -34.86 -15.09 7.86
CA LEU A 499 -34.29 -15.76 9.03
C LEU A 499 -32.88 -16.31 8.75
N CYS A 500 -32.67 -16.92 7.58
CA CYS A 500 -31.36 -17.40 7.15
C CYS A 500 -30.35 -16.26 6.99
N GLN A 501 -30.76 -15.13 6.40
CA GLN A 501 -29.90 -13.94 6.27
C GLN A 501 -29.52 -13.37 7.64
N THR A 502 -30.48 -13.29 8.56
CA THR A 502 -30.24 -12.85 9.94
C THR A 502 -29.25 -13.78 10.66
N THR A 503 -29.43 -15.09 10.48
CA THR A 503 -28.54 -16.11 11.06
C THR A 503 -27.12 -16.01 10.49
N TYR A 504 -26.99 -15.81 9.18
CA TYR A 504 -25.71 -15.59 8.53
C TYR A 504 -24.99 -14.35 9.08
N HIS A 505 -25.72 -13.25 9.27
CA HIS A 505 -25.17 -12.04 9.85
C HIS A 505 -24.69 -12.26 11.30
N LEU A 506 -25.47 -12.98 12.11
CA LEU A 506 -25.07 -13.35 13.48
C LEU A 506 -23.82 -14.24 13.49
N ILE A 507 -23.72 -15.22 12.58
CA ILE A 507 -22.52 -16.07 12.44
C ILE A 507 -21.30 -15.21 12.08
N SER A 508 -21.44 -14.28 11.14
CA SER A 508 -20.36 -13.37 10.76
C SER A 508 -19.90 -12.47 11.92
N ILE A 509 -20.85 -11.95 12.71
CA ILE A 509 -20.53 -11.19 13.93
C ILE A 509 -19.76 -12.06 14.93
N LEU A 510 -20.21 -13.29 15.16
CA LEU A 510 -19.53 -14.24 16.05
C LEU A 510 -18.11 -14.57 15.56
N ASP A 511 -17.91 -14.76 14.27
CA ASP A 511 -16.60 -15.04 13.67
C ASP A 511 -15.64 -13.85 13.83
N ASN A 512 -16.15 -12.63 13.66
CA ASN A 512 -15.39 -11.41 13.92
C ASN A 512 -14.99 -11.29 15.40
N TYR A 513 -15.90 -11.61 16.33
CA TYR A 513 -15.56 -11.64 17.76
C TYR A 513 -14.54 -12.71 18.08
N CYS A 514 -14.68 -13.93 17.54
CA CYS A 514 -13.71 -15.01 17.69
C CYS A 514 -12.33 -14.58 17.18
N SER A 515 -12.26 -13.90 16.04
CA SER A 515 -11.02 -13.37 15.46
C SER A 515 -10.40 -12.27 16.33
N TYR A 516 -11.23 -11.36 16.86
CA TYR A 516 -10.78 -10.34 17.81
C TYR A 516 -10.21 -10.96 19.09
N PHE A 517 -10.94 -11.91 19.70
CA PHE A 517 -10.46 -12.60 20.89
C PHE A 517 -9.23 -13.45 20.61
N LYS A 518 -9.14 -14.09 19.44
CA LYS A 518 -7.93 -14.80 19.01
C LYS A 518 -6.74 -13.85 18.92
N GLY A 519 -6.89 -12.69 18.28
CA GLY A 519 -5.85 -11.66 18.24
C GLY A 519 -5.47 -11.15 19.64
N TYR A 520 -6.45 -10.98 20.52
CA TYR A 520 -6.23 -10.64 21.92
C TYR A 520 -5.47 -11.75 22.67
N PHE A 521 -5.83 -13.02 22.47
CA PHE A 521 -5.16 -14.17 23.07
C PHE A 521 -3.75 -14.35 22.53
N ASP A 522 -3.52 -14.15 21.23
CA ASP A 522 -2.21 -14.21 20.60
C ASP A 522 -1.32 -13.07 21.14
N GLN A 523 -1.89 -11.88 21.34
CA GLN A 523 -1.21 -10.76 22.00
C GLN A 523 -0.91 -11.05 23.47
N CYS A 524 -1.82 -11.74 24.18
CA CYS A 524 -1.61 -12.16 25.57
C CYS A 524 -0.58 -13.29 25.69
N GLN A 525 -0.54 -14.23 24.74
CA GLN A 525 0.47 -15.30 24.68
C GLN A 525 1.85 -14.71 24.42
N ASN A 526 1.96 -13.75 23.50
CA ASN A 526 3.24 -13.09 23.22
C ASN A 526 3.76 -12.28 24.40
N LYS A 527 2.89 -11.81 25.29
CA LYS A 527 3.29 -11.01 26.47
C LYS A 527 3.48 -11.82 27.76
N ASN A 528 3.26 -13.14 27.78
CA ASN A 528 3.57 -14.04 28.91
C ASN A 528 3.13 -13.56 30.32
N THR A 529 2.14 -12.68 30.42
CA THR A 529 1.74 -12.03 31.69
C THR A 529 0.66 -12.77 32.47
N PHE A 530 0.07 -13.85 31.95
CA PHE A 530 -0.97 -14.59 32.67
C PHE A 530 -0.82 -16.11 32.52
N ASN A 531 -0.30 -16.75 33.58
CA ASN A 531 -0.56 -18.17 33.84
C ASN A 531 -1.96 -18.28 34.43
N ILE A 532 -2.97 -18.37 33.57
CA ILE A 532 -4.31 -18.76 33.99
C ILE A 532 -4.27 -20.28 34.17
N THR A 533 -4.18 -20.73 35.42
CA THR A 533 -4.59 -22.10 35.75
C THR A 533 -6.07 -22.20 35.44
N LEU A 534 -6.41 -22.85 34.32
CA LEU A 534 -7.77 -23.25 33.98
C LEU A 534 -8.26 -24.24 35.03
N ASN A 535 -8.83 -23.72 36.12
CA ASN A 535 -9.86 -24.44 36.83
C ASN A 535 -11.19 -24.02 36.20
N ASN A 536 -11.73 -24.97 35.44
CA ASN A 536 -13.06 -25.14 34.91
C ASN A 536 -14.09 -24.00 35.11
N VAL A 537 -14.76 -23.73 33.97
CA VAL A 537 -16.00 -22.94 33.81
C VAL A 537 -15.78 -21.45 33.51
N LEU A 538 -15.34 -21.17 32.28
CA LEU A 538 -15.76 -19.96 31.56
C LEU A 538 -16.55 -20.41 30.33
N ILE A 539 -17.84 -20.62 30.53
CA ILE A 539 -18.81 -20.68 29.43
C ILE A 539 -18.99 -19.23 28.95
N PRO A 540 -18.76 -18.91 27.68
CA PRO A 540 -19.09 -17.58 27.18
C PRO A 540 -20.61 -17.43 27.25
N LEU A 541 -21.10 -16.56 28.13
CA LEU A 541 -22.51 -16.24 28.24
C LEU A 541 -22.89 -15.37 27.02
N ILE A 542 -23.40 -16.00 25.97
CA ILE A 542 -23.99 -15.29 24.83
C ILE A 542 -25.38 -14.82 25.29
N ILE A 543 -25.50 -13.54 25.64
CA ILE A 543 -26.80 -12.90 25.85
C ILE A 543 -27.37 -12.58 24.47
N LEU A 544 -28.21 -13.48 23.93
CA LEU A 544 -29.05 -13.20 22.78
C LEU A 544 -30.15 -12.21 23.20
N ALA A 545 -29.90 -10.92 23.00
CA ALA A 545 -30.94 -9.91 23.09
C ALA A 545 -31.87 -10.05 21.87
N ASN A 546 -32.94 -10.82 22.04
CA ASN A 546 -34.01 -10.96 21.06
C ASN A 546 -34.79 -9.63 21.00
N HIS A 547 -34.48 -8.77 20.02
CA HIS A 547 -35.26 -7.56 19.77
C HIS A 547 -36.56 -7.93 19.05
N HIS A 548 -37.58 -8.23 19.84
CA HIS A 548 -38.94 -8.39 19.38
C HIS A 548 -39.45 -7.02 18.90
N TYR A 549 -39.50 -6.79 17.59
CA TYR A 549 -40.22 -5.64 17.01
C TYR A 549 -41.72 -5.93 17.16
N SER A 550 -42.40 -5.19 18.03
CA SER A 550 -43.85 -5.21 18.13
C SER A 550 -44.43 -4.43 16.94
N ASP A 551 -44.97 -5.19 15.98
CA ASP A 551 -45.80 -4.70 14.90
C ASP A 551 -47.07 -4.07 15.49
N ASN A 552 -47.26 -2.77 15.28
CA ASN A 552 -48.44 -2.04 15.75
C ASN A 552 -48.75 -0.86 14.81
N SER A 553 -49.36 -1.16 13.66
CA SER A 553 -50.24 -0.18 13.02
C SER A 553 -51.46 -0.86 12.40
N GLN A 554 -52.58 -0.47 13.00
CA GLN A 554 -53.95 -0.88 12.78
C GLN A 554 -54.43 -0.86 11.32
N ASN A 555 -55.14 -1.92 10.98
CA ASN A 555 -56.29 -1.87 10.07
C ASN A 555 -57.26 -0.75 10.48
N LYS A 556 -57.59 0.13 9.54
CA LYS A 556 -58.93 0.76 9.47
C LYS A 556 -59.51 0.52 8.08
N LYS A 557 -60.68 -0.11 8.10
CA LYS A 557 -61.58 -0.41 6.97
C LYS A 557 -62.31 0.85 6.50
N GLU A 558 -63.03 0.66 5.38
CA GLU A 558 -64.20 1.41 4.87
C GLU A 558 -63.85 2.67 4.06
N ASN A 559 -64.54 3.05 2.99
CA ASN A 559 -65.51 2.47 2.05
C ASN A 559 -65.75 3.62 1.03
N GLY A 560 -66.28 3.32 -0.16
CA GLY A 560 -67.13 4.29 -0.86
C GLY A 560 -66.51 5.07 -2.02
N SER A 561 -66.81 4.56 -3.22
CA SER A 561 -67.26 5.30 -4.42
C SER A 561 -67.61 6.79 -4.26
N GLN A 562 -67.15 7.64 -5.19
CA GLN A 562 -68.02 8.32 -6.16
C GLN A 562 -67.25 9.13 -7.21
N ASP A 563 -67.78 9.08 -8.43
CA ASP A 563 -67.49 9.94 -9.57
C ASP A 563 -67.51 11.44 -9.23
N GLN A 564 -66.68 12.22 -9.91
CA GLN A 564 -67.16 13.38 -10.67
C GLN A 564 -66.10 13.92 -11.65
N ASN A 565 -66.62 14.24 -12.84
CA ASN A 565 -65.99 14.97 -13.94
C ASN A 565 -65.61 16.41 -13.55
N ASP A 566 -64.60 16.95 -14.24
CA ASP A 566 -64.57 18.25 -14.95
C ASP A 566 -63.12 18.44 -15.45
N MET A 567 -62.78 18.45 -16.75
CA MET A 567 -63.14 19.37 -17.85
C MET A 567 -62.99 20.86 -17.50
N SER A 568 -61.79 21.40 -17.77
CA SER A 568 -61.53 22.73 -18.38
C SER A 568 -60.02 22.85 -18.58
N GLU A 569 -59.51 22.80 -19.82
CA GLU A 569 -59.36 23.91 -20.77
C GLU A 569 -58.46 25.07 -20.27
N ASP A 570 -57.34 25.21 -21.00
CA ASP A 570 -56.67 26.44 -21.43
C ASP A 570 -56.34 27.54 -20.42
N ASN A 571 -55.05 27.88 -20.33
CA ASN A 571 -54.58 29.05 -21.08
C ASN A 571 -53.05 29.19 -21.17
N ASN A 572 -52.65 29.64 -22.36
CA ASN A 572 -51.36 30.16 -22.78
C ASN A 572 -50.76 31.26 -21.89
N LYS A 573 -49.42 31.32 -21.93
CA LYS A 573 -48.53 32.51 -22.06
C LYS A 573 -47.09 31.96 -22.02
N GLU A 574 -46.29 31.93 -23.09
CA GLU A 574 -45.76 33.06 -23.88
C GLU A 574 -45.31 34.24 -23.00
N ASN A 575 -44.02 34.25 -22.61
CA ASN A 575 -43.02 35.16 -23.18
C ASN A 575 -41.67 35.12 -22.41
N ASP A 576 -40.61 34.92 -23.20
CA ASP A 576 -39.32 35.64 -23.23
C ASP A 576 -38.54 35.88 -21.92
N VAL A 577 -37.37 35.23 -21.78
CA VAL A 577 -36.03 35.68 -22.24
C VAL A 577 -35.11 34.47 -22.35
#